data_AF-A0A076KWI5-F1
#
_entry.id   AF-A0A076KWI5-F1
#
_cell.length_a   1.000
_cell.length_b   1.000
_cell.length_c   1.000
_cell.angle_alpha   90.00
_cell.angle_beta   90.00
_cell.angle_gamma   90.00
#
_symmetry.space_group_name_H-M   'P 1'
#
loop_
_entity.id
_entity.type
_entity.pdbx_description
1 polymer ?
#
loop_
_entity_poly.entity_id
_entity_poly.type
_entity_poly.pdbx_seq_one_letter_code
_entity_poly.pdbx_strand_id
1 'polypeptide(L)'
;GVTVLIGGKRTLKIDDLMGTVIVPFKKLETEEDYESLVEMAGDVIDFFAENALEHERTGEMIERIGLVNFLEGIGVDVDPHMVNNPRQSSYVHMDGWDEEAEKWFQRKMEQAAG
;
A
#
# COMPACT_ATOMS: atom_id res chain seq x y z
N GLY A 1 6.77 21.18 -5.13
CA GLY A 1 6.23 19.87 -4.73
C GLY A 1 7.34 18.84 -4.65
N VAL A 2 7.03 17.65 -4.16
CA VAL A 2 7.97 16.53 -3.95
C VAL A 2 7.33 15.20 -4.30
N THR A 3 8.14 14.17 -4.53
CA THR A 3 7.72 12.77 -4.54
C THR A 3 8.17 12.14 -3.23
N VAL A 4 7.30 11.37 -2.58
CA VAL A 4 7.61 10.70 -1.31
C VAL A 4 7.89 9.24 -1.59
N LEU A 5 9.10 8.80 -1.22
CA LEU A 5 9.53 7.41 -1.34
C LEU A 5 9.83 6.85 0.06
N ILE A 6 9.34 5.65 0.36
CA ILE A 6 9.43 5.02 1.68
C ILE A 6 10.06 3.64 1.57
N GLY A 7 10.78 3.22 2.62
CA GLY A 7 11.34 1.86 2.74
C GLY A 7 12.81 1.72 2.35
N GLY A 8 13.47 2.82 1.94
CA GLY A 8 14.89 2.81 1.62
C GLY A 8 15.77 2.43 2.82
N LYS A 9 16.66 1.46 2.65
CA LYS A 9 17.57 0.99 3.71
C LYS A 9 18.83 0.30 3.15
N ARG A 10 19.82 0.15 4.05
CA ARG A 10 21.05 -0.63 3.84
C ARG A 10 20.90 -2.05 4.41
N THR A 11 21.82 -2.92 4.04
CA THR A 11 21.88 -4.36 4.34
C THR A 11 22.03 -4.57 5.84
N LEU A 12 20.91 -4.93 6.48
CA LEU A 12 20.70 -5.44 7.85
C LEU A 12 19.16 -5.37 8.09
N LYS A 13 18.39 -6.47 8.17
CA LYS A 13 18.73 -7.91 8.07
C LYS A 13 18.49 -8.54 6.68
N ILE A 14 17.55 -8.02 5.87
CA ILE A 14 17.26 -8.54 4.52
C ILE A 14 17.55 -7.44 3.50
N ASP A 15 18.51 -7.68 2.61
CA ASP A 15 18.86 -6.91 1.41
C ASP A 15 18.99 -5.37 1.55
N ASP A 16 19.39 -4.74 0.44
CA ASP A 16 19.34 -3.29 0.24
C ASP A 16 18.04 -2.95 -0.49
N LEU A 17 17.34 -1.93 0.00
CA LEU A 17 16.13 -1.42 -0.67
C LEU A 17 16.32 0.05 -0.99
N MET A 18 15.90 0.44 -2.20
CA MET A 18 15.58 1.83 -2.50
C MET A 18 14.15 2.11 -2.05
N GLY A 19 13.80 3.38 -1.85
CA GLY A 19 12.43 3.73 -1.50
C GLY A 19 11.45 3.39 -2.63
N THR A 20 10.27 2.90 -2.24
CA THR A 20 9.11 2.73 -3.13
C THR A 20 8.32 4.03 -3.17
N VAL A 21 7.84 4.42 -4.35
CA VAL A 21 6.99 5.61 -4.51
C VAL A 21 5.67 5.37 -3.79
N ILE A 22 5.38 6.20 -2.78
CA ILE A 22 4.11 6.18 -2.04
C ILE A 22 3.23 7.36 -2.43
N VAL A 23 3.84 8.53 -2.64
CA VAL A 23 3.13 9.71 -3.17
C VAL A 23 3.86 10.19 -4.42
N PRO A 24 3.28 10.01 -5.62
CA PRO A 24 3.92 10.43 -6.87
C PRO A 24 4.22 11.94 -6.90
N PHE A 25 3.29 12.76 -6.40
CA PHE A 25 3.47 14.19 -6.28
C PHE A 25 2.65 14.78 -5.12
N LYS A 26 3.33 15.46 -4.19
CA LYS A 26 2.73 16.28 -3.13
C LYS A 26 3.14 17.74 -3.32
N LYS A 27 2.17 18.65 -3.32
CA LYS A 27 2.45 20.09 -3.32
C LYS A 27 3.07 20.48 -1.96
N LEU A 28 3.98 21.44 -1.93
CA LEU A 28 4.66 21.94 -0.72
C LEU A 28 4.93 23.43 -0.89
N GLU A 29 3.87 24.23 -0.83
CA GLU A 29 3.92 25.69 -0.97
C GLU A 29 3.33 26.42 0.24
N THR A 30 2.35 25.83 0.91
CA THR A 30 1.65 26.40 2.06
C THR A 30 1.98 25.66 3.35
N GLU A 31 1.71 26.27 4.51
CA GLU A 31 1.87 25.58 5.80
C GLU A 31 1.03 24.30 5.88
N GLU A 32 -0.21 24.33 5.39
CA GLU A 32 -1.10 23.16 5.32
C GLU A 32 -0.51 22.00 4.47
N ASP A 33 0.22 22.33 3.39
CA ASP A 33 0.92 21.32 2.60
C ASP A 33 2.02 20.61 3.41
N TYR A 34 2.72 21.36 4.28
CA TYR A 34 3.74 20.81 5.17
C TYR A 34 3.13 20.04 6.34
N GLU A 35 2.07 20.56 6.95
CA GLU A 35 1.32 19.89 8.02
C GLU A 35 0.80 18.52 7.54
N SER A 36 0.20 18.47 6.35
CA SER A 36 -0.28 17.22 5.76
C SER A 36 0.84 16.26 5.34
N LEU A 37 2.11 16.70 5.23
CA LEU A 37 3.25 15.79 5.08
C LEU A 37 3.69 15.23 6.43
N VAL A 38 3.65 16.05 7.47
CA VAL A 38 3.96 15.63 8.85
C VAL A 38 2.91 14.65 9.37
N GLU A 39 1.62 14.89 9.08
CA GLU A 39 0.52 13.98 9.42
C GLU A 39 0.74 12.61 8.77
N MET A 40 0.98 12.56 7.46
CA MET A 40 1.32 11.32 6.76
C MET A 40 2.55 10.61 7.37
N ALA A 41 3.57 11.36 7.79
CA ALA A 41 4.73 10.77 8.47
C ALA A 41 4.35 10.19 9.85
N GLY A 42 3.42 10.82 10.56
CA GLY A 42 2.80 10.31 11.78
C GLY A 42 2.07 9.00 11.55
N ASP A 43 1.19 8.93 10.55
CA ASP A 43 0.44 7.72 10.20
C ASP A 43 1.37 6.55 9.87
N VAL A 44 2.47 6.82 9.14
CA VAL A 44 3.51 5.81 8.85
C VAL A 44 4.21 5.33 10.12
N ILE A 45 4.50 6.23 11.07
CA ILE A 45 5.13 5.89 12.35
C ILE A 45 4.18 5.06 13.21
N ASP A 46 2.92 5.44 13.29
CA ASP A 46 1.90 4.72 14.08
C ASP A 46 1.66 3.33 13.50
N PHE A 47 1.48 3.21 12.18
CA PHE A 47 1.39 1.92 11.51
C PHE A 47 2.62 1.05 11.77
N PHE A 48 3.82 1.64 11.70
CA PHE A 48 5.06 0.91 12.00
C PHE A 48 5.12 0.46 13.46
N ALA A 49 4.75 1.32 14.42
CA ALA A 49 4.77 1.00 15.84
C ALA A 49 3.87 -0.20 16.19
N GLU A 50 2.74 -0.33 15.50
CA GLU A 50 1.79 -1.42 15.71
C GLU A 50 2.19 -2.73 15.01
N ASN A 51 2.85 -2.65 13.85
CA ASN A 51 3.02 -3.79 12.95
C ASN A 51 4.47 -4.30 12.80
N ALA A 52 5.47 -3.50 13.19
CA ALA A 52 6.86 -3.85 13.02
C ALA A 52 7.31 -4.94 14.00
N LEU A 53 8.13 -5.86 13.50
CA LEU A 53 8.80 -6.88 14.30
C LEU A 53 10.11 -6.35 14.89
N GLU A 54 10.66 -7.09 15.85
CA GLU A 54 11.95 -6.75 16.46
C GLU A 54 13.05 -6.66 15.39
N HIS A 55 13.79 -5.54 15.41
CA HIS A 55 14.88 -5.26 14.47
C HIS A 55 14.44 -5.25 12.99
N GLU A 56 13.19 -4.92 12.71
CA GLU A 56 12.66 -4.74 11.35
C GLU A 56 12.73 -3.27 10.92
N ARG A 57 13.05 -3.02 9.66
CA ARG A 57 12.97 -1.68 9.05
C ARG A 57 11.68 -1.54 8.25
N THR A 58 11.21 -0.30 8.05
CA THR A 58 9.96 -0.02 7.32
C THR A 58 9.89 -0.71 5.95
N GLY A 59 10.98 -0.74 5.19
CA GLY A 59 11.01 -1.46 3.90
C GLY A 59 10.82 -2.97 4.02
N GLU A 60 11.40 -3.60 5.06
CA GLU A 60 11.23 -5.03 5.34
C GLU A 60 9.80 -5.34 5.80
N MET A 61 9.23 -4.46 6.63
CA MET A 61 7.83 -4.55 7.05
C MET A 61 6.87 -4.45 5.86
N ILE A 62 7.10 -3.52 4.92
CA ILE A 62 6.29 -3.37 3.70
C ILE A 62 6.36 -4.63 2.83
N GLU A 63 7.55 -5.20 2.63
CA GLU A 63 7.71 -6.44 1.85
C GLU A 63 6.99 -7.64 2.51
N ARG A 64 6.99 -7.70 3.85
CA ARG A 64 6.34 -8.77 4.61
C ARG A 64 4.81 -8.64 4.63
N ILE A 65 4.30 -7.46 4.94
CA ILE A 65 2.85 -7.19 5.10
C ILE A 65 2.18 -7.00 3.74
N GLY A 66 2.91 -6.49 2.75
CA GLY A 66 2.44 -6.14 1.42
C GLY A 66 2.14 -4.65 1.30
N LEU A 67 2.45 -4.09 0.12
CA LEU A 67 2.28 -2.67 -0.19
C LEU A 67 0.81 -2.21 -0.02
N VAL A 68 -0.16 -3.02 -0.44
CA VAL A 68 -1.59 -2.66 -0.36
C VAL A 68 -2.03 -2.46 1.09
N ASN A 69 -1.73 -3.43 1.96
CA ASN A 69 -2.05 -3.34 3.39
C ASN A 69 -1.37 -2.16 4.08
N PHE A 70 -0.13 -1.85 3.69
CA PHE A 70 0.57 -0.65 4.18
C PHE A 70 -0.14 0.63 3.75
N LEU A 71 -0.52 0.74 2.47
CA LEU A 71 -1.24 1.90 1.92
C LEU A 71 -2.60 2.11 2.58
N GLU A 72 -3.37 1.04 2.77
CA GLU A 72 -4.64 1.07 3.51
C GLU A 72 -4.44 1.53 4.96
N GLY A 73 -3.39 1.02 5.61
CA GLY A 73 -3.06 1.38 6.99
C GLY A 73 -2.67 2.84 7.21
N ILE A 74 -2.15 3.51 6.18
CA ILE A 74 -1.79 4.94 6.23
C ILE A 74 -2.78 5.83 5.45
N GLY A 75 -3.92 5.28 5.01
CA GLY A 75 -4.96 6.03 4.31
C GLY A 75 -4.58 6.57 2.93
N VAL A 76 -3.67 5.91 2.21
CA VAL A 76 -3.24 6.31 0.86
C VAL A 76 -3.86 5.41 -0.20
N ASP A 77 -4.50 6.01 -1.20
CA ASP A 77 -5.05 5.28 -2.34
C ASP A 77 -3.97 4.69 -3.25
N VAL A 78 -4.24 3.52 -3.84
CA VAL A 78 -3.34 2.87 -4.80
C VAL A 78 -3.22 3.68 -6.10
N ASP A 79 -1.99 3.82 -6.60
CA ASP A 79 -1.71 4.52 -7.86
C ASP A 79 -0.75 3.70 -8.75
N PRO A 80 -0.96 3.63 -10.08
CA PRO A 80 -0.09 2.88 -10.98
C PRO A 80 1.39 3.31 -10.97
N HIS A 81 1.70 4.57 -10.66
CA HIS A 81 3.06 5.10 -10.58
C HIS A 81 3.84 4.57 -9.36
N MET A 82 3.18 3.85 -8.44
CA MET A 82 3.82 3.19 -7.29
C MET A 82 4.56 1.90 -7.68
N VAL A 83 4.28 1.34 -8.86
CA VAL A 83 4.86 0.08 -9.33
C VAL A 83 5.53 0.23 -10.70
N ASN A 84 6.63 -0.49 -10.91
CA ASN A 84 7.33 -0.49 -12.20
C ASN A 84 6.61 -1.36 -13.26
N ASN A 85 5.94 -2.42 -12.81
CA ASN A 85 5.13 -3.30 -13.64
C ASN A 85 4.07 -3.99 -12.77
N PRO A 86 2.92 -4.36 -13.34
CA PRO A 86 1.96 -5.22 -12.65
C PRO A 86 2.59 -6.57 -12.31
N ARG A 87 2.08 -7.20 -11.25
CA ARG A 87 2.47 -8.56 -10.88
C ARG A 87 2.33 -9.54 -12.06
N GLN A 88 3.27 -10.45 -12.17
CA GLN A 88 3.26 -11.52 -13.18
C GLN A 88 2.65 -12.83 -12.65
N SER A 89 2.54 -12.97 -11.32
CA SER A 89 1.91 -14.13 -10.69
C SER A 89 0.40 -13.95 -10.57
N SER A 90 -0.34 -15.05 -10.65
CA SER A 90 -1.82 -15.05 -10.59
C SER A 90 -2.39 -15.20 -9.18
N TYR A 91 -1.56 -15.16 -8.12
CA TYR A 91 -2.01 -15.31 -6.73
C TYR A 91 -2.59 -14.03 -6.15
N VAL A 92 -3.70 -13.57 -6.71
CA VAL A 92 -4.39 -12.34 -6.28
C VAL A 92 -5.16 -12.61 -4.99
N HIS A 93 -4.90 -11.80 -3.96
CA HIS A 93 -5.73 -11.79 -2.78
C HIS A 93 -7.03 -11.05 -3.11
N MET A 94 -8.16 -11.71 -2.90
CA MET A 94 -9.48 -11.22 -3.27
C MET A 94 -10.30 -11.13 -1.99
N ASP A 95 -10.08 -10.08 -1.20
CA ASP A 95 -10.98 -9.76 -0.11
C ASP A 95 -12.39 -9.51 -0.67
N GLY A 96 -13.41 -10.13 -0.08
CA GLY A 96 -14.78 -10.07 -0.59
C GLY A 96 -15.12 -11.02 -1.74
N TRP A 97 -14.29 -12.04 -2.02
CA TRP A 97 -14.58 -13.05 -3.05
C TRP A 97 -15.97 -13.70 -2.89
N ASP A 98 -16.38 -13.99 -1.66
CA ASP A 98 -17.65 -14.64 -1.38
C ASP A 98 -18.84 -13.76 -1.82
N GLU A 99 -18.77 -12.45 -1.60
CA GLU A 99 -19.80 -11.50 -2.03
C GLU A 99 -19.88 -11.39 -3.56
N GLU A 100 -18.73 -11.37 -4.24
CA GLU A 100 -18.69 -11.33 -5.71
C GLU A 100 -19.15 -12.67 -6.33
N ALA A 101 -18.85 -13.79 -5.69
CA ALA A 101 -19.33 -15.11 -6.08
C ALA A 101 -20.86 -15.20 -5.95
N GLU A 102 -21.44 -14.71 -4.86
CA GLU A 102 -22.91 -14.64 -4.68
C GLU A 102 -23.58 -13.80 -5.78
N LYS A 103 -23.04 -12.61 -6.09
CA LYS A 103 -23.52 -11.77 -7.20
C LYS A 103 -23.47 -12.52 -8.53
N TRP A 104 -22.43 -13.31 -8.78
CA TRP A 104 -22.30 -14.12 -9.99
C TRP A 104 -23.36 -15.21 -10.09
N PHE A 105 -23.60 -15.95 -9.00
CA PHE A 105 -24.63 -16.99 -8.96
C PHE A 105 -26.03 -16.42 -9.15
N GLN A 106 -26.35 -15.26 -8.55
CA GLN A 106 -27.61 -14.56 -8.76
C GLN A 106 -27.82 -14.20 -10.23
N ARG A 107 -26.82 -13.59 -10.88
CA ARG A 107 -26.89 -13.27 -12.33
C ARG A 107 -27.10 -14.52 -13.19
N LYS A 108 -26.51 -15.66 -12.82
CA LYS A 108 -26.72 -16.94 -13.52
C LYS A 108 -28.13 -17.48 -13.35
N MET A 109 -28.72 -17.36 -12.16
CA MET A 109 -30.12 -17.75 -11.94
C MET A 109 -31.08 -16.84 -12.72
N GLU A 110 -30.86 -15.53 -12.71
CA GLU A 110 -31.65 -14.58 -13.50
C GLU A 110 -31.58 -14.86 -15.00
N GLN A 111 -30.39 -15.16 -15.53
CA GLN A 111 -30.19 -15.55 -16.94
C GLN A 111 -30.87 -16.87 -17.31
N ALA A 112 -31.00 -17.81 -16.37
CA ALA A 112 -31.66 -19.09 -16.60
C ALA A 112 -33.19 -19.01 -16.46
N ALA A 113 -33.71 -17.97 -15.81
CA ALA A 113 -35.13 -17.76 -15.58
C ALA A 113 -35.82 -16.91 -16.66
N GLY A 114 -35.06 -16.22 -17.52
CA GLY A 114 -35.55 -15.48 -18.70
C GLY A 114 -35.42 -16.29 -19.97
#